data_AF-A0A2A4QV74-F1
#
_entry.id   AF-A0A2A4QV74-F1
#
_cell.length_a   1.000
_cell.length_b   1.000
_cell.length_c   1.000
_cell.angle_alpha   90.00
_cell.angle_beta   90.00
_cell.angle_gamma   90.00
#
_symmetry.space_group_name_H-M   'P 1'
#
loop_
_entity.id
_entity.type
_entity.pdbx_description
1 polymer ?
#
loop_
_entity_poly.entity_id
_entity_poly.type
_entity_poly.pdbx_seq_one_letter_code
_entity_poly.pdbx_strand_id
1 'polypeptide(L)'
;MRDGKTSRVDDAGCEWNSTFTYTDDARTEVLMTSVADPINADTDFLLTRPDGTPTAETVTYEAKLRVMRKGDKVQMTGTLNYGDETVILTMRKMS
;
A
#
# COMPACT_ATOMS: atom_id res chain seq x y z
N MET A 1 4.15 -8.23 8.34
CA MET A 1 4.89 -6.95 8.37
C MET A 1 6.03 -7.08 9.36
N ARG A 2 7.24 -6.74 8.95
CA ARG A 2 8.42 -6.71 9.83
C ARG A 2 9.01 -5.29 9.76
N ASP A 3 9.17 -4.64 10.90
CA ASP A 3 9.74 -3.28 11.00
C ASP A 3 9.08 -2.25 10.07
N GLY A 4 7.75 -2.28 9.97
CA GLY A 4 7.01 -1.37 9.10
C GLY A 4 7.14 -1.68 7.62
N LYS A 5 7.60 -2.88 7.23
CA LYS A 5 7.80 -3.27 5.83
C LYS A 5 7.00 -4.51 5.46
N THR A 6 6.52 -4.52 4.23
CA THR A 6 5.92 -5.69 3.56
C THR A 6 6.53 -5.84 2.18
N SER A 7 6.67 -7.10 1.75
CA SER A 7 7.07 -7.46 0.40
C SER A 7 6.22 -8.64 -0.05
N ARG A 8 5.77 -8.61 -1.30
CA ARG A 8 5.08 -9.73 -1.96
C ARG A 8 5.34 -9.66 -3.46
N VAL A 9 5.20 -10.78 -4.13
CA VAL A 9 5.06 -10.87 -5.58
C VAL A 9 3.63 -11.30 -5.85
N ASP A 10 2.95 -10.67 -6.81
CA ASP A 10 1.61 -11.12 -7.23
C ASP A 10 1.67 -12.23 -8.29
N ASP A 11 0.50 -12.74 -8.67
CA ASP A 11 0.39 -13.87 -9.59
C ASP A 11 0.93 -13.55 -10.99
N ALA A 12 0.95 -12.27 -11.37
CA ALA A 12 1.49 -11.81 -12.64
C ALA A 12 3.01 -11.58 -12.59
N GLY A 13 3.67 -11.75 -11.43
CA GLY A 13 5.11 -11.54 -11.28
C GLY A 13 5.51 -10.11 -10.90
N CYS A 14 4.56 -9.20 -10.64
CA CYS A 14 4.89 -7.84 -10.19
C CYS A 14 5.31 -7.85 -8.71
N GLU A 15 6.42 -7.19 -8.42
CA GLU A 15 6.95 -7.06 -7.06
C GLU A 15 6.35 -5.84 -6.35
N TRP A 16 5.79 -6.06 -5.17
CA TRP A 16 5.19 -5.03 -4.35
C TRP A 16 5.95 -4.90 -3.03
N ASN A 17 6.57 -3.74 -2.82
CA ASN A 17 7.30 -3.41 -1.60
C ASN A 17 6.65 -2.19 -0.93
N SER A 18 6.20 -2.34 0.31
CA SER A 18 5.54 -1.26 1.05
C SER A 18 6.23 -0.95 2.36
N THR A 19 6.27 0.33 2.70
CA THR A 19 6.74 0.86 3.98
C THR A 19 5.60 1.58 4.70
N PHE A 20 5.59 1.49 6.03
CA PHE A 20 4.59 2.05 6.92
C PHE A 20 5.29 2.85 8.01
N THR A 21 5.14 4.16 8.00
CA THR A 21 5.83 5.09 8.91
C THR A 21 4.81 5.94 9.65
N TYR A 22 4.90 6.02 10.99
CA TYR A 22 4.07 6.96 11.75
C TYR A 22 4.43 8.39 11.35
N THR A 23 3.43 9.22 11.09
CA THR A 23 3.61 10.63 10.72
C THR A 23 3.46 11.57 11.92
N ASP A 24 3.03 11.04 13.07
CA ASP A 24 2.79 11.79 14.30
C ASP A 24 3.36 11.08 15.55
N ASP A 25 3.77 11.88 16.54
CA ASP A 25 4.30 11.37 17.82
C ASP A 25 3.24 10.60 18.62
N ALA A 26 1.96 10.97 18.48
CA ALA A 26 0.84 10.28 19.10
C ALA A 26 0.54 8.92 18.45
N ARG A 27 1.20 8.58 17.34
CA ARG A 27 1.07 7.32 16.61
C ARG A 27 -0.37 7.01 16.19
N THR A 28 -1.08 8.04 15.75
CA THR A 28 -2.47 7.98 15.29
C THR A 28 -2.60 8.01 13.77
N GLU A 29 -1.53 8.33 13.04
CA GLU A 29 -1.48 8.33 11.58
C GLU A 29 -0.22 7.60 11.07
N VAL A 30 -0.40 6.85 9.98
CA VAL A 30 0.66 6.13 9.28
C VAL A 30 0.61 6.52 7.80
N LEU A 31 1.76 6.91 7.25
CA LEU A 31 1.96 6.97 5.81
C LEU A 31 2.36 5.58 5.33
N MET A 32 1.56 5.01 4.44
CA MET A 32 1.94 3.86 3.63
C MET A 32 2.51 4.38 2.31
N THR A 33 3.71 3.94 1.95
CA THR A 33 4.29 4.11 0.62
C THR A 33 4.50 2.73 0.03
N SER A 34 3.88 2.42 -1.11
CA SER A 34 3.99 1.14 -1.79
C SER A 34 4.53 1.31 -3.20
N VAL A 35 5.64 0.65 -3.49
CA VAL A 35 6.27 0.61 -4.81
C VAL A 35 5.88 -0.70 -5.49
N ALA A 36 5.31 -0.59 -6.68
CA ALA A 36 4.99 -1.71 -7.56
C ALA A 36 5.96 -1.72 -8.73
N ASP A 37 6.75 -2.78 -8.86
CA ASP A 37 7.74 -2.97 -9.91
C ASP A 37 7.31 -4.13 -10.84
N PRO A 38 6.89 -3.83 -12.08
CA PRO A 38 6.43 -4.84 -13.02
C PRO A 38 7.56 -5.44 -13.86
N ILE A 39 8.84 -5.18 -13.57
CA ILE A 39 9.97 -5.61 -14.43
C ILE A 39 10.03 -7.13 -14.70
N ASN A 40 9.55 -7.95 -13.76
CA ASN A 40 9.49 -9.41 -13.88
C ASN A 40 8.06 -9.91 -14.15
N ALA A 41 7.12 -9.01 -14.40
CA ALA A 41 5.74 -9.37 -14.63
C ALA A 41 5.51 -9.93 -16.04
N ASP A 42 4.34 -10.52 -16.26
CA ASP A 42 3.89 -10.95 -17.59
C ASP A 42 4.02 -9.83 -18.62
N THR A 43 4.32 -10.18 -19.88
CA THR A 43 4.72 -9.21 -20.92
C THR A 43 3.63 -8.18 -21.25
N ASP A 44 2.36 -8.50 -21.02
CA ASP A 44 1.21 -7.62 -21.21
C ASP A 44 0.68 -7.00 -19.91
N PHE A 45 1.38 -7.21 -18.78
CA PHE A 45 1.00 -6.64 -17.49
C PHE A 45 1.20 -5.12 -17.50
N LEU A 46 0.17 -4.40 -17.06
CA LEU A 46 0.18 -2.95 -16.92
C LEU A 46 -0.34 -2.56 -15.53
N LEU A 47 0.38 -1.66 -14.87
CA LEU A 47 -0.06 -0.97 -13.68
C LEU A 47 -0.90 0.26 -14.06
N THR A 48 -1.75 0.72 -13.16
CA THR A 48 -2.50 1.97 -13.33
C THR A 48 -1.83 3.09 -12.52
N ARG A 49 -1.32 4.11 -13.20
CA ARG A 49 -0.79 5.31 -12.54
C ARG A 49 -1.89 6.02 -11.74
N PRO A 50 -1.54 6.87 -10.75
CA PRO A 50 -2.52 7.66 -10.01
C PRO A 50 -3.38 8.60 -10.87
N ASP A 51 -2.96 8.89 -12.11
CA ASP A 51 -3.70 9.69 -13.08
C ASP A 51 -4.65 8.87 -13.99
N GLY A 52 -4.79 7.57 -13.72
CA GLY A 52 -5.65 6.66 -14.49
C GLY A 52 -4.96 6.00 -15.68
N THR A 53 -3.77 6.46 -16.07
CA THR A 53 -3.11 5.92 -17.28
C THR A 53 -2.42 4.57 -17.03
N PRO A 54 -2.48 3.63 -17.98
CA PRO A 54 -1.75 2.38 -17.87
C PRO A 54 -0.23 2.58 -18.06
N THR A 55 0.57 1.73 -17.44
CA THR A 55 2.03 1.76 -17.52
C THR A 55 2.70 0.42 -17.30
N ALA A 56 3.79 0.17 -18.02
CA ALA A 56 4.73 -0.92 -17.74
C ALA A 56 5.94 -0.46 -16.89
N GLU A 57 5.91 0.78 -16.38
CA GLU A 57 6.94 1.33 -15.51
C GLU A 57 6.59 1.12 -14.03
N THR A 58 7.60 1.20 -13.16
CA THR A 58 7.41 1.20 -11.70
C THR A 58 6.48 2.34 -11.27
N VAL A 59 5.54 2.03 -10.37
CA VAL A 59 4.59 3.03 -9.80
C VAL A 59 4.69 3.07 -8.28
N THR A 60 4.63 4.28 -7.73
CA THR A 60 4.54 4.50 -6.28
C THR A 60 3.14 4.95 -5.90
N TYR A 61 2.55 4.26 -4.93
CA TYR A 61 1.24 4.52 -4.35
C TYR A 61 1.39 4.96 -2.90
N GLU A 62 0.68 6.02 -2.52
CA GLU A 62 0.72 6.53 -1.15
C GLU A 62 -0.68 6.59 -0.53
N ALA A 63 -0.77 6.22 0.74
CA ALA A 63 -2.02 6.30 1.50
C ALA A 63 -1.75 6.76 2.92
N LYS A 64 -2.53 7.73 3.40
CA LYS A 64 -2.59 8.09 4.82
C LYS A 64 -3.60 7.18 5.52
N LEU A 65 -3.13 6.45 6.52
CA LEU A 65 -3.91 5.51 7.28
C LEU A 65 -4.09 6.01 8.71
N ARG A 66 -5.34 6.14 9.16
CA ARG A 66 -5.66 6.44 10.55
C ARG A 66 -5.58 5.18 11.40
N VAL A 67 -4.87 5.27 12.51
CA VAL A 67 -4.67 4.17 13.46
C VAL A 67 -5.68 4.28 14.61
N MET A 68 -6.39 3.19 14.87
CA MET A 68 -7.30 3.03 15.99
C MET A 68 -6.84 1.84 16.84
N ARG A 69 -6.81 2.03 18.16
CA ARG A 69 -6.37 1.00 19.12
C ARG A 69 -7.47 0.70 20.13
N LYS A 70 -7.62 -0.57 20.49
CA LYS A 70 -8.51 -1.03 21.58
C LYS A 70 -7.88 -2.22 22.28
N GLY A 71 -7.22 -1.97 23.42
CA GLY A 71 -6.35 -2.96 24.06
C GLY A 71 -5.21 -3.35 23.10
N ASP A 72 -5.00 -4.65 22.92
CA ASP A 72 -3.98 -5.18 22.01
C ASP A 72 -4.40 -5.15 20.52
N LYS A 73 -5.64 -4.78 20.24
CA LYS A 73 -6.17 -4.71 18.87
C LYS A 73 -5.76 -3.40 18.21
N VAL A 74 -5.34 -3.50 16.96
CA VAL A 74 -4.99 -2.36 16.13
C VAL A 74 -5.75 -2.46 14.81
N GLN A 75 -6.37 -1.36 14.40
CA GLN A 75 -6.93 -1.20 13.07
C GLN A 75 -6.29 0.03 12.42
N MET A 76 -5.97 -0.08 11.14
CA MET A 76 -5.56 1.03 10.30
C MET A 76 -6.54 1.15 9.14
N THR A 77 -7.03 2.36 8.88
CA THR A 77 -7.98 2.61 7.78
C THR A 77 -7.59 3.87 7.02
N GLY A 78 -7.65 3.82 5.70
CA GLY A 78 -7.44 5.00 4.85
C GLY A 78 -7.87 4.72 3.41
N THR A 79 -7.57 5.65 2.52
CA THR A 79 -7.87 5.54 1.11
C THR A 79 -6.61 5.64 0.28
N LEU A 80 -6.59 4.90 -0.83
CA LEU A 80 -5.56 4.96 -1.86
C LEU A 80 -6.24 5.24 -3.19
N ASN A 81 -5.69 6.15 -3.99
CA ASN A 81 -6.11 6.32 -5.37
C ASN A 81 -5.29 5.36 -6.24
N TYR A 82 -6.01 4.55 -7.01
CA TYR A 82 -5.45 3.61 -7.97
C TYR A 82 -6.14 3.87 -9.31
N GLY A 83 -5.50 4.66 -10.15
CA GLY A 83 -6.15 5.27 -11.31
C GLY A 83 -7.39 6.08 -10.93
N ASP A 84 -8.49 5.81 -11.62
CA ASP A 84 -9.79 6.45 -11.39
C ASP A 84 -10.57 5.83 -10.20
N GLU A 85 -9.99 4.83 -9.54
CA GLU A 85 -10.61 4.16 -8.39
C GLU A 85 -10.05 4.67 -7.07
N THR A 86 -10.94 4.86 -6.09
CA THR A 86 -10.56 5.04 -4.68
C THR A 86 -10.73 3.74 -3.94
N VAL A 87 -9.62 3.13 -3.54
CA VAL A 87 -9.58 1.91 -2.76
C VAL A 87 -9.59 2.25 -1.27
N ILE A 88 -10.52 1.65 -0.51
CA ILE A 88 -10.51 1.75 0.95
C ILE A 88 -9.64 0.64 1.52
N LEU A 89 -8.55 1.02 2.16
CA LEU A 89 -7.65 0.11 2.85
C LEU A 89 -8.10 -0.06 4.29
N THR A 90 -8.32 -1.31 4.72
CA THR A 90 -8.52 -1.64 6.13
C THR A 90 -7.60 -2.79 6.52
N MET A 91 -6.69 -2.52 7.47
CA MET A 91 -5.76 -3.50 8.02
C MET A 91 -6.07 -3.71 9.49
N ARG A 92 -6.09 -4.96 9.95
CA ARG A 92 -6.41 -5.31 11.34
C ARG A 92 -5.39 -6.30 11.90
N LYS A 93 -4.92 -6.03 13.11
CA LYS A 93 -4.27 -7.00 13.99
C LYS A 93 -5.22 -7.31 15.13
N MET A 94 -5.64 -8.56 15.24
CA MET A 94 -6.66 -9.01 16.20
C MET A 94 -6.09 -9.79 17.39
N SER A 95 -4.80 -10.14 17.34
CA SER A 95 -4.03 -10.90 18.33
C SER A 95 -2.55 -10.59 18.18
#